data_AF-A0A5B1BHY1-F1
#
_entry.id   AF-A0A5B1BHY1-F1
#
_cell.length_a   1.000
_cell.length_b   1.000
_cell.length_c   1.000
_cell.angle_alpha   90.00
_cell.angle_beta   90.00
_cell.angle_gamma   90.00
#
_symmetry.space_group_name_H-M   'P 1'
#
loop_
_entity.id
_entity.type
_entity.pdbx_description
1 polymer ?
#
loop_
_entity_poly.entity_id
_entity_poly.type
_entity_poly.pdbx_seq_one_letter_code
_entity_poly.pdbx_strand_id
1 'polypeptide(L)'
;MKKVSLIVVVAIILIIWACEKEQILKEESVVVENNDSEEPETKKGWGQTCFYYIEYGLKWGGHCHSSFPGICEYKRICIPEIYFEPCQLIPCWPDIFDPRIIYEKIDPRVFISLREKLQLDIDSRHGAVPFAMNEGILGLQFYEENRLLSSDGKILLLKQDLVLDIETTKELGLRGNVLKAGEYPVVFNKENKTFNAILNVEKGFERVSE
;
A
#
# COMPACT_ATOMS: atom_id res chain seq x y z
N MET A 1 0.70 42.15 49.15
CA MET A 1 0.63 41.38 47.87
C MET A 1 -0.60 40.45 47.84
N LYS A 2 -1.82 40.93 48.14
CA LYS A 2 -3.06 40.12 48.11
C LYS A 2 -4.04 40.54 47.01
N LYS A 3 -3.82 41.68 46.34
CA LYS A 3 -4.69 42.21 45.29
C LYS A 3 -4.38 41.69 43.88
N VAL A 4 -3.16 41.17 43.65
CA VAL A 4 -2.74 40.63 42.35
C VAL A 4 -3.28 39.21 42.13
N SER A 5 -3.41 38.42 43.20
CA SER A 5 -3.93 37.04 43.11
C SER A 5 -5.42 36.99 42.74
N LEU A 6 -6.23 37.97 43.16
CA LEU A 6 -7.66 38.00 42.88
C LEU A 6 -7.96 38.23 41.39
N ILE A 7 -7.13 39.02 40.69
CA ILE A 7 -7.34 39.35 39.28
C ILE A 7 -7.05 38.14 38.38
N VAL A 8 -6.05 37.32 38.75
CA VAL A 8 -5.70 36.10 38.00
C VAL A 8 -6.80 35.04 38.14
N VAL A 9 -7.40 34.90 39.33
CA VAL A 9 -8.49 33.95 39.56
C VAL A 9 -9.76 34.35 38.81
N VAL A 10 -10.10 35.64 38.75
CA VAL A 10 -11.26 36.14 38.00
C VAL A 10 -11.05 35.96 36.48
N ALA A 11 -9.85 36.17 35.97
CA ALA A 11 -9.54 35.95 34.56
C ALA A 11 -9.67 34.47 34.15
N ILE A 12 -9.26 33.53 35.02
CA ILE A 12 -9.38 32.09 34.75
C ILE A 12 -10.85 31.65 34.75
N ILE A 13 -11.69 32.17 35.66
CA ILE A 13 -13.12 31.83 35.71
C ILE A 13 -13.87 32.31 34.45
N LEU A 14 -13.51 33.48 33.92
CA LEU A 14 -14.13 34.02 32.69
C LEU A 14 -13.77 33.20 31.44
N ILE A 15 -12.58 32.60 31.38
CA ILE A 15 -12.19 31.72 30.26
C ILE A 15 -12.96 30.39 30.31
N ILE A 16 -13.23 29.87 31.51
CA ILE A 16 -13.99 28.62 31.67
C ILE A 16 -15.47 28.83 31.30
N TRP A 17 -16.04 30.01 31.59
CA TRP A 17 -17.42 30.36 31.21
C TRP A 17 -17.61 30.67 29.72
N ALA A 18 -16.53 30.98 28.98
CA ALA A 18 -16.58 31.20 27.54
C ALA A 18 -16.54 29.90 26.71
N CYS A 19 -16.23 28.75 27.33
CA CYS A 19 -16.07 27.47 26.64
C CYS A 19 -17.33 26.58 26.66
N GLU A 20 -18.42 27.02 27.30
CA GLU A 20 -19.61 26.19 27.54
C GLU A 20 -20.80 26.53 26.62
N LYS A 21 -20.56 27.02 25.40
CA LYS A 21 -21.65 27.34 24.47
C LYS A 21 -21.38 26.99 23.01
N GLU A 22 -21.22 25.71 22.73
CA GLU A 22 -21.53 25.10 21.43
C GLU A 22 -22.19 23.72 21.64
N GLN A 23 -23.39 23.72 22.21
CA GLN A 23 -24.33 22.60 22.08
C GLN A 23 -25.20 22.87 20.85
N ILE A 24 -24.87 22.23 19.73
CA ILE A 24 -25.82 22.07 18.62
C ILE A 24 -26.65 20.82 18.90
N LEU A 25 -27.91 21.07 19.19
CA LEU A 25 -29.04 20.15 19.15
C LEU A 25 -28.96 19.21 17.93
N LYS A 26 -28.95 17.90 18.16
CA LYS A 26 -29.60 16.94 17.26
C LYS A 26 -30.37 15.95 18.12
N GLU A 27 -31.67 15.89 17.82
CA GLU A 27 -32.67 15.11 18.52
C GLU A 27 -32.28 13.64 18.66
N GLU A 28 -32.49 13.17 19.88
CA GLU A 28 -32.56 11.80 20.32
C GLU A 28 -33.84 11.15 19.76
N SER A 29 -33.71 10.02 19.06
CA SER A 29 -34.73 8.99 19.13
C SER A 29 -34.16 7.60 18.85
N VAL A 30 -34.34 6.74 19.86
CA VAL A 30 -34.29 5.28 19.88
C VAL A 30 -32.92 4.64 20.16
N VAL A 31 -32.76 4.42 21.47
CA VAL A 31 -31.89 3.47 22.16
C VAL A 31 -31.89 2.10 21.48
N VAL A 32 -30.70 1.62 21.11
CA VAL A 32 -30.31 0.22 21.25
C VAL A 32 -28.98 0.23 21.99
N GLU A 33 -29.00 -0.20 23.25
CA GLU A 33 -27.80 -0.53 24.02
C GLU A 33 -26.95 -1.52 23.23
N ASN A 34 -25.69 -1.20 23.00
CA ASN A 34 -24.61 -2.17 23.07
C ASN A 34 -23.31 -1.45 23.38
N ASN A 35 -22.73 -1.83 24.52
CA ASN A 35 -21.42 -1.46 25.06
C ASN A 35 -20.38 -1.06 24.01
N ASP A 36 -20.04 0.24 23.97
CA ASP A 36 -18.74 0.69 23.52
C ASP A 36 -17.70 0.21 24.54
N SER A 37 -17.19 -1.00 24.31
CA SER A 37 -15.83 -1.29 24.68
C SER A 37 -14.96 -0.41 23.79
N GLU A 38 -14.13 0.44 24.40
CA GLU A 38 -12.92 0.95 23.74
C GLU A 38 -12.11 -0.27 23.28
N GLU A 39 -12.36 -0.72 22.05
CA GLU A 39 -11.46 -1.66 21.40
C GLU A 39 -10.18 -0.90 21.06
N PRO A 40 -9.02 -1.34 21.57
CA PRO A 40 -7.75 -0.82 21.08
C PRO A 40 -7.71 -1.06 19.58
N GLU A 41 -7.22 -0.07 18.82
CA GLU A 41 -6.90 -0.19 17.39
C GLU A 41 -6.54 -1.64 17.04
N THR A 42 -7.52 -2.38 16.53
CA THR A 42 -7.33 -3.78 16.18
C THR A 42 -6.48 -3.72 14.92
N LYS A 43 -5.16 -3.86 15.12
CA LYS A 43 -4.16 -4.12 14.09
C LYS A 43 -4.81 -5.04 13.08
N LYS A 44 -5.08 -4.53 11.88
CA LYS A 44 -5.88 -5.21 10.86
C LYS A 44 -5.27 -6.58 10.62
N GLY A 45 -5.95 -7.56 11.20
CA GLY A 45 -5.75 -8.97 11.03
C GLY A 45 -5.88 -9.37 9.57
N TRP A 46 -4.80 -9.40 8.78
CA TRP A 46 -4.79 -10.14 7.51
C TRP A 46 -5.09 -11.63 7.79
N GLY A 47 -6.35 -12.05 7.76
CA GLY A 47 -6.69 -13.48 7.63
C GLY A 47 -6.08 -14.03 6.34
N GLN A 48 -5.70 -15.32 6.31
CA GLN A 48 -5.03 -16.02 5.19
C GLN A 48 -4.23 -15.10 4.26
N THR A 49 -2.93 -14.92 4.51
CA THR A 49 -2.11 -14.03 3.67
C THR A 49 -2.01 -14.59 2.25
N CYS A 50 -2.67 -13.92 1.31
CA CYS A 50 -2.54 -14.19 -0.10
C CYS A 50 -1.47 -13.30 -0.71
N PHE A 51 -0.55 -13.93 -1.43
CA PHE A 51 0.46 -13.25 -2.22
C PHE A 51 -0.02 -13.19 -3.65
N TYR A 52 0.18 -12.02 -4.20
CA TYR A 52 -0.11 -11.76 -5.59
C TYR A 52 1.20 -11.78 -6.35
N TYR A 53 1.12 -12.21 -7.59
CA TYR A 53 2.11 -11.80 -8.56
C TYR A 53 1.46 -11.55 -9.91
N ILE A 54 2.08 -10.64 -10.62
CA ILE A 54 1.60 -10.14 -11.90
C ILE A 54 2.45 -10.78 -12.98
N GLU A 55 1.83 -11.49 -13.91
CA GLU A 55 2.50 -12.01 -15.10
C GLU A 55 2.34 -11.05 -16.27
N TYR A 56 3.45 -10.67 -16.88
CA TYR A 56 3.46 -9.76 -18.03
C TYR A 56 3.37 -10.51 -19.35
N GLY A 57 2.56 -9.99 -20.27
CA GLY A 57 2.34 -10.57 -21.59
C GLY A 57 0.97 -10.28 -22.17
N LEU A 58 0.61 -11.06 -23.19
CA LEU A 58 -0.74 -11.16 -23.72
C LEU A 58 -1.31 -12.54 -23.39
N LYS A 59 -2.53 -12.59 -22.86
CA LYS A 59 -3.25 -13.85 -22.64
C LYS A 59 -3.81 -14.35 -23.96
N TRP A 60 -3.28 -15.46 -24.46
CA TRP A 60 -3.79 -16.11 -25.67
C TRP A 60 -3.81 -17.62 -25.48
N GLY A 61 -4.95 -18.25 -25.79
CA GLY A 61 -5.11 -19.71 -25.63
C GLY A 61 -5.00 -20.21 -24.19
N GLY A 62 -5.24 -19.35 -23.20
CA GLY A 62 -5.09 -19.68 -21.76
C GLY A 62 -3.66 -19.56 -21.22
N HIS A 63 -2.69 -19.16 -22.05
CA HIS A 63 -1.30 -18.98 -21.64
C HIS A 63 -0.86 -17.52 -21.74
N CYS A 64 0.08 -17.15 -20.87
CA CYS A 64 0.72 -15.84 -20.92
C CYS A 64 1.92 -15.83 -21.86
N HIS A 65 1.75 -15.13 -22.98
CA HIS A 65 2.82 -14.88 -23.91
C HIS A 65 3.54 -13.61 -23.53
N SER A 66 4.68 -13.75 -22.86
CA SER A 66 5.56 -12.64 -22.46
C SER A 66 6.15 -11.85 -23.63
N SER A 67 5.85 -12.25 -24.87
CA SER A 67 6.31 -11.54 -26.05
C SER A 67 5.65 -10.18 -26.27
N PHE A 68 4.53 -9.90 -25.59
CA PHE A 68 3.73 -8.70 -25.78
C PHE A 68 3.80 -7.76 -24.56
N PRO A 69 3.72 -6.44 -24.78
CA PRO A 69 3.66 -5.48 -23.68
C PRO A 69 2.28 -5.50 -23.03
N GLY A 70 2.23 -5.67 -21.71
CA GLY A 70 0.98 -5.65 -20.94
C GLY A 70 1.01 -6.61 -19.76
N ILE A 71 -0.05 -6.62 -18.97
CA ILE A 71 -0.30 -7.68 -18.00
C ILE A 71 -1.18 -8.71 -18.64
N CYS A 72 -0.76 -9.95 -18.52
CA CYS A 72 -1.51 -11.08 -19.00
C CYS A 72 -2.41 -11.68 -17.92
N GLU A 73 -1.88 -11.84 -16.70
CA GLU A 73 -2.57 -12.58 -15.66
C GLU A 73 -2.17 -12.09 -14.26
N TYR A 74 -3.15 -12.12 -13.36
CA TYR A 74 -2.97 -11.96 -11.94
C TYR A 74 -3.11 -13.34 -11.30
N LYS A 75 -2.10 -13.76 -10.55
CA LYS A 75 -2.13 -15.02 -9.82
C LYS A 75 -2.11 -14.74 -8.32
N ARG A 76 -3.00 -15.44 -7.62
CA ARG A 76 -3.17 -15.37 -6.17
C ARG A 76 -2.74 -16.71 -5.57
N ILE A 77 -1.76 -16.66 -4.67
CA ILE A 77 -1.32 -17.81 -3.87
C ILE A 77 -1.61 -17.49 -2.42
N CYS A 78 -2.58 -18.18 -1.84
CA CYS A 78 -2.87 -18.06 -0.41
C CYS A 78 -2.10 -19.10 0.36
N ILE A 79 -1.24 -18.67 1.28
CA ILE A 79 -0.57 -19.59 2.19
C ILE A 79 -1.44 -19.70 3.44
N PRO A 80 -2.14 -20.82 3.65
CA PRO A 80 -2.89 -21.01 4.88
C PRO A 80 -1.91 -20.99 6.06
N GLU A 81 -2.31 -20.35 7.16
CA GLU A 81 -1.62 -20.35 8.46
C GLU A 81 -0.43 -19.37 8.64
N ILE A 82 -0.03 -18.61 7.62
CA ILE A 82 0.95 -17.53 7.81
C ILE A 82 0.23 -16.20 7.99
N TYR A 83 0.26 -15.67 9.21
CA TYR A 83 -0.11 -14.28 9.50
C TYR A 83 1.14 -13.41 9.37
N PHE A 84 1.20 -12.60 8.32
CA PHE A 84 2.42 -11.88 7.98
C PHE A 84 2.10 -10.48 7.43
N GLU A 85 2.77 -9.46 7.96
CA GLU A 85 2.59 -8.08 7.54
C GLU A 85 3.79 -7.66 6.67
N PRO A 86 3.60 -7.31 5.37
CA PRO A 86 4.67 -6.92 4.46
C PRO A 86 5.63 -5.86 5.02
N CYS A 87 5.11 -4.98 5.87
CA CYS A 87 5.84 -3.94 6.59
C CYS A 87 6.97 -4.46 7.50
N GLN A 88 6.93 -5.75 7.88
CA GLN A 88 7.99 -6.41 8.66
C GLN A 88 9.19 -6.80 7.81
N LEU A 89 9.03 -6.90 6.49
CA LEU A 89 10.08 -7.29 5.55
C LEU A 89 10.58 -6.10 4.75
N ILE A 90 9.68 -5.21 4.37
CA ILE A 90 9.98 -4.00 3.64
C ILE A 90 9.36 -2.84 4.43
N PRO A 91 10.10 -1.77 4.75
CA PRO A 91 9.53 -0.67 5.53
C PRO A 91 8.28 -0.06 4.88
N CYS A 92 7.23 0.07 5.67
CA CYS A 92 6.04 0.86 5.33
C CYS A 92 6.15 2.25 5.94
N TRP A 93 5.79 3.28 5.17
CA TRP A 93 5.82 4.67 5.63
C TRP A 93 4.43 5.27 5.53
N PRO A 94 3.73 5.49 6.65
CA PRO A 94 2.37 6.03 6.61
C PRO A 94 2.33 7.46 6.07
N ASP A 95 3.41 8.23 6.23
CA ASP A 95 3.44 9.67 5.93
C ASP A 95 4.11 10.04 4.60
N ILE A 96 4.66 9.06 3.87
CA ILE A 96 5.32 9.33 2.59
C ILE A 96 4.32 9.07 1.47
N PHE A 97 3.93 10.12 0.75
CA PHE A 97 3.02 10.02 -0.41
C PHE A 97 3.71 10.27 -1.75
N ASP A 98 5.02 10.57 -1.74
CA ASP A 98 5.84 10.74 -2.94
C ASP A 98 6.94 9.65 -2.99
N PRO A 99 6.87 8.71 -3.94
CA PRO A 99 7.88 7.68 -4.16
C PRO A 99 9.29 8.23 -4.37
N ARG A 100 9.43 9.47 -4.90
CA ARG A 100 10.74 10.12 -5.09
C ARG A 100 11.51 10.26 -3.79
N ILE A 101 10.81 10.58 -2.70
CA ILE A 101 11.42 10.67 -1.37
C ILE A 101 12.00 9.33 -0.95
N ILE A 102 11.32 8.23 -1.30
CA ILE A 102 11.77 6.88 -1.01
C ILE A 102 13.04 6.59 -1.81
N TYR A 103 13.04 6.81 -3.13
CA TYR A 103 14.22 6.59 -3.96
C TYR A 103 15.46 7.37 -3.51
N GLU A 104 15.29 8.59 -3.01
CA GLU A 104 16.42 9.44 -2.58
C GLU A 104 17.01 9.04 -1.23
N LYS A 105 16.23 8.41 -0.36
CA LYS A 105 16.58 8.23 1.06
C LYS A 105 16.72 6.78 1.48
N ILE A 106 16.30 5.84 0.66
CA ILE A 106 16.25 4.44 1.03
C ILE A 106 17.55 3.71 0.70
N ASP A 107 17.99 2.88 1.65
CA ASP A 107 19.03 1.90 1.37
C ASP A 107 18.40 0.72 0.59
N PRO A 108 18.87 0.38 -0.63
CA PRO A 108 18.34 -0.74 -1.40
C PRO A 108 18.23 -2.05 -0.62
N ARG A 109 19.09 -2.26 0.37
CA ARG A 109 19.15 -3.48 1.19
C ARG A 109 17.90 -3.72 2.03
N VAL A 110 17.11 -2.69 2.30
CA VAL A 110 15.85 -2.85 3.07
C VAL A 110 14.76 -3.57 2.29
N PHE A 111 14.88 -3.64 0.96
CA PHE A 111 13.98 -4.43 0.13
C PHE A 111 14.42 -5.88 0.13
N ILE A 112 14.01 -6.65 1.14
CA ILE A 112 14.33 -8.08 1.17
C ILE A 112 13.55 -8.84 0.07
N SER A 113 14.02 -10.03 -0.29
CA SER A 113 13.35 -10.87 -1.28
C SER A 113 12.09 -11.52 -0.70
N LEU A 114 10.92 -11.05 -1.13
CA LEU A 114 9.62 -11.60 -0.75
C LEU A 114 9.48 -13.05 -1.23
N ARG A 115 9.89 -13.34 -2.48
CA ARG A 115 9.92 -14.70 -3.03
C ARG A 115 10.67 -15.68 -2.13
N GLU A 116 11.87 -15.31 -1.67
CA GLU A 116 12.68 -16.19 -0.83
C GLU A 116 12.12 -16.30 0.58
N LYS A 117 11.71 -15.16 1.16
CA LYS A 117 11.21 -15.16 2.54
C LYS A 117 9.92 -15.95 2.70
N LEU A 118 9.06 -15.89 1.69
CA LEU A 118 7.74 -16.51 1.68
C LEU A 118 7.74 -17.83 0.90
N GLN A 119 8.89 -18.24 0.36
CA GLN A 119 9.07 -19.47 -0.42
C GLN A 119 8.07 -19.59 -1.57
N LEU A 120 7.85 -18.49 -2.29
CA LEU A 120 6.89 -18.43 -3.38
C LEU A 120 7.47 -19.07 -4.64
N ASP A 121 6.70 -19.94 -5.28
CA ASP A 121 7.02 -20.52 -6.59
C ASP A 121 6.57 -19.55 -7.70
N ILE A 122 7.48 -18.64 -8.10
CA ILE A 122 7.22 -17.58 -9.09
C ILE A 122 8.22 -17.70 -10.24
N ASP A 123 7.72 -17.71 -11.48
CA ASP A 123 8.57 -17.57 -12.67
C ASP A 123 9.20 -16.18 -12.71
N SER A 124 10.49 -16.14 -12.43
CA SER A 124 11.25 -14.90 -12.22
C SER A 124 11.43 -14.06 -13.48
N ARG A 125 11.23 -14.67 -14.65
CA ARG A 125 11.37 -14.00 -15.96
C ARG A 125 10.21 -13.06 -16.28
N HIS A 126 9.03 -13.34 -15.72
CA HIS A 126 7.79 -12.67 -16.11
C HIS A 126 6.90 -12.25 -14.93
N GLY A 127 7.28 -12.60 -13.71
CA GLY A 127 6.54 -12.28 -12.48
C GLY A 127 7.09 -11.08 -11.73
N ALA A 128 6.19 -10.27 -11.16
CA ALA A 128 6.52 -9.31 -10.11
C ALA A 128 5.62 -9.51 -8.89
N VAL A 129 6.17 -9.36 -7.68
CA VAL A 129 5.40 -9.38 -6.43
C VAL A 129 5.05 -7.96 -6.02
N PRO A 130 3.77 -7.56 -6.04
CA PRO A 130 3.32 -6.32 -5.43
C PRO A 130 3.40 -6.38 -3.91
N PHE A 131 3.78 -5.26 -3.29
CA PHE A 131 3.67 -5.02 -1.86
C PHE A 131 3.25 -3.58 -1.60
N ALA A 132 2.25 -3.36 -0.75
CA ALA A 132 1.85 -2.01 -0.37
C ALA A 132 2.80 -1.44 0.68
N MET A 133 3.24 -0.21 0.46
CA MET A 133 4.05 0.54 1.45
C MET A 133 3.16 1.45 2.30
N ASN A 134 2.06 1.91 1.72
CA ASN A 134 0.91 2.51 2.37
C ASN A 134 -0.28 2.48 1.38
N GLU A 135 -1.36 3.17 1.71
CA GLU A 135 -2.58 3.22 0.93
C GLU A 135 -2.47 3.89 -0.45
N GLY A 136 -1.42 4.67 -0.72
CA GLY A 136 -1.19 5.38 -1.99
C GLY A 136 0.07 4.95 -2.73
N ILE A 137 0.92 4.11 -2.13
CA ILE A 137 2.20 3.70 -2.70
C ILE A 137 2.28 2.17 -2.77
N LEU A 138 2.54 1.68 -3.98
CA LEU A 138 2.78 0.28 -4.28
C LEU A 138 4.23 0.07 -4.69
N GLY A 139 4.87 -0.92 -4.09
CA GLY A 139 6.11 -1.50 -4.57
C GLY A 139 5.87 -2.71 -5.46
N LEU A 140 6.66 -2.86 -6.52
CA LEU A 140 6.74 -4.04 -7.38
C LEU A 140 8.17 -4.61 -7.28
N GLN A 141 8.28 -5.84 -6.80
CA GLN A 141 9.56 -6.55 -6.73
C GLN A 141 9.68 -7.56 -7.88
N PHE A 142 10.73 -7.42 -8.69
CA PHE A 142 11.10 -8.35 -9.75
C PHE A 142 12.37 -9.11 -9.36
N TYR A 143 12.52 -10.31 -9.90
CA TYR A 143 13.61 -11.24 -9.56
C TYR A 143 14.57 -11.54 -10.71
N GLU A 144 14.30 -10.97 -11.88
CA GLU A 144 15.15 -11.01 -13.05
C GLU A 144 14.88 -9.75 -13.90
N GLU A 145 15.88 -9.36 -14.70
CA GLU A 145 15.66 -8.39 -15.77
C GLU A 145 14.59 -8.93 -16.73
N ASN A 146 13.58 -8.13 -17.01
CA ASN A 146 12.47 -8.51 -17.88
C ASN A 146 12.12 -7.36 -18.82
N ARG A 147 11.16 -7.60 -19.73
CA ARG A 147 10.83 -6.64 -20.80
C ARG A 147 10.19 -5.33 -20.32
N LEU A 148 9.74 -5.26 -19.08
CA LEU A 148 9.29 -4.02 -18.47
C LEU A 148 10.46 -3.23 -17.87
N LEU A 149 11.59 -3.87 -17.61
CA LEU A 149 12.79 -3.20 -17.16
C LEU A 149 13.63 -2.75 -18.36
N SER A 150 14.29 -1.60 -18.22
CA SER A 150 15.31 -1.15 -19.18
C SER A 150 16.44 -2.17 -19.25
N SER A 151 17.23 -2.14 -20.33
CA SER A 151 18.36 -3.06 -20.52
C SER A 151 19.45 -2.96 -19.45
N ASP A 152 19.45 -1.92 -18.64
CA ASP A 152 20.34 -1.75 -17.48
C ASP A 152 19.64 -1.95 -16.13
N GLY A 153 18.37 -2.37 -16.15
CA GLY A 153 17.56 -2.67 -14.98
C GLY A 153 17.21 -1.47 -14.11
N LYS A 154 17.49 -0.24 -14.56
CA LYS A 154 17.33 0.99 -13.76
C LYS A 154 15.97 1.64 -13.88
N ILE A 155 15.21 1.30 -14.91
CA ILE A 155 13.92 1.92 -15.21
C ILE A 155 12.88 0.84 -15.44
N LEU A 156 11.72 0.96 -14.80
CA LEU A 156 10.50 0.23 -15.14
C LEU A 156 9.69 1.08 -16.12
N LEU A 157 9.39 0.53 -17.29
CA LEU A 157 8.62 1.16 -18.35
C LEU A 157 7.21 0.57 -18.42
N LEU A 158 6.22 1.35 -17.99
CA LEU A 158 4.81 1.05 -18.20
C LEU A 158 4.32 1.78 -19.45
N LYS A 159 4.10 1.02 -20.54
CA LYS A 159 3.63 1.59 -21.82
C LYS A 159 2.16 2.07 -21.78
N GLN A 160 1.39 1.56 -20.83
CA GLN A 160 -0.02 1.86 -20.63
C GLN A 160 -0.33 1.83 -19.14
N ASP A 161 -1.43 2.48 -18.74
CA ASP A 161 -1.92 2.43 -17.37
C ASP A 161 -2.15 0.97 -16.95
N LEU A 162 -1.70 0.64 -15.75
CA LEU A 162 -1.87 -0.64 -15.11
C LEU A 162 -3.03 -0.54 -14.14
N VAL A 163 -4.07 -1.33 -14.34
CA VAL A 163 -5.26 -1.33 -13.47
C VAL A 163 -5.27 -2.60 -12.66
N LEU A 164 -5.01 -2.49 -11.36
CA LEU A 164 -5.18 -3.57 -10.39
C LEU A 164 -6.66 -3.93 -10.29
N ASP A 165 -6.94 -5.23 -10.17
CA ASP A 165 -8.28 -5.69 -9.88
C ASP A 165 -8.69 -5.28 -8.45
N ILE A 166 -10.01 -5.32 -8.21
CA ILE A 166 -10.60 -4.82 -6.95
C ILE A 166 -10.19 -5.70 -5.76
N GLU A 167 -10.05 -7.01 -5.96
CA GLU A 167 -9.68 -7.95 -4.91
C GLU A 167 -8.25 -7.67 -4.45
N THR A 168 -7.29 -7.64 -5.38
CA THR A 168 -5.89 -7.29 -5.13
C THR A 168 -5.77 -5.90 -4.50
N THR A 169 -6.53 -4.91 -4.98
CA THR A 169 -6.53 -3.54 -4.42
C THR A 169 -6.94 -3.53 -2.94
N LYS A 170 -8.04 -4.22 -2.61
CA LYS A 170 -8.54 -4.33 -1.23
C LYS A 170 -7.58 -5.12 -0.35
N GLU A 171 -7.05 -6.23 -0.86
CA GLU A 171 -6.10 -7.08 -0.15
C GLU A 171 -4.71 -6.46 0.00
N LEU A 172 -4.39 -5.39 -0.73
CA LEU A 172 -3.18 -4.60 -0.50
C LEU A 172 -3.46 -3.36 0.36
N GLY A 173 -4.72 -3.09 0.72
CA GLY A 173 -5.09 -1.91 1.50
C GLY A 173 -4.92 -0.59 0.75
N LEU A 174 -4.97 -0.61 -0.58
CA LEU A 174 -4.77 0.56 -1.43
C LEU A 174 -6.06 1.39 -1.59
N ARG A 175 -5.94 2.72 -1.60
CA ARG A 175 -7.03 3.68 -1.84
C ARG A 175 -7.35 3.86 -3.33
N GLY A 176 -6.44 3.47 -4.21
CA GLY A 176 -6.60 3.50 -5.66
C GLY A 176 -6.20 2.17 -6.27
N ASN A 177 -6.35 2.04 -7.59
CA ASN A 177 -6.06 0.81 -8.31
C ASN A 177 -5.34 1.04 -9.64
N VAL A 178 -4.92 2.27 -9.94
CA VAL A 178 -4.29 2.60 -11.22
C VAL A 178 -2.84 3.01 -11.01
N LEU A 179 -1.91 2.31 -11.63
CA LEU A 179 -0.54 2.80 -11.83
C LEU A 179 -0.47 3.43 -13.21
N LYS A 180 0.04 4.65 -13.29
CA LYS A 180 0.10 5.37 -14.56
C LYS A 180 1.13 4.80 -15.53
N ALA A 181 0.90 4.98 -16.82
CA ALA A 181 1.93 4.80 -17.82
C ALA A 181 3.09 5.76 -17.55
N GLY A 182 4.33 5.30 -17.77
CA GLY A 182 5.51 6.13 -17.55
C GLY A 182 6.78 5.33 -17.31
N GLU A 183 7.84 6.07 -17.01
CA GLU A 183 9.14 5.56 -16.61
C GLU A 183 9.33 5.75 -15.11
N TYR A 184 9.65 4.67 -14.41
CA TYR A 184 9.79 4.64 -12.97
C TYR A 184 11.21 4.21 -12.61
N PRO A 185 11.91 4.91 -11.71
CA PRO A 185 13.20 4.46 -11.22
C PRO A 185 13.09 3.08 -10.59
N VAL A 186 14.18 2.30 -10.65
CA VAL A 186 14.26 0.98 -10.05
C VAL A 186 15.43 0.91 -9.08
N VAL A 187 15.13 0.45 -7.88
CA VAL A 187 16.12 0.20 -6.83
C VAL A 187 16.59 -1.24 -6.92
N PHE A 188 17.83 -1.44 -7.37
CA PHE A 188 18.45 -2.75 -7.41
C PHE A 188 19.11 -3.09 -6.07
N ASN A 189 18.62 -4.17 -5.44
CA ASN A 189 19.25 -4.74 -4.26
C ASN A 189 20.23 -5.86 -4.68
N LYS A 190 21.52 -5.60 -4.52
CA LYS A 190 22.59 -6.54 -4.89
C LYS A 190 22.64 -7.81 -4.02
N GLU A 191 22.21 -7.73 -2.76
CA GLU A 191 22.36 -8.83 -1.80
C GLU A 191 21.43 -9.99 -2.15
N ASN A 192 20.20 -9.68 -2.56
CA ASN A 192 19.17 -10.67 -2.91
C ASN A 192 18.77 -10.65 -4.39
N LYS A 193 19.47 -9.85 -5.21
CA LYS A 193 19.26 -9.73 -6.67
C LYS A 193 17.82 -9.37 -7.04
N THR A 194 17.21 -8.45 -6.30
CA THR A 194 15.86 -7.95 -6.60
C THR A 194 15.89 -6.56 -7.21
N PHE A 195 14.93 -6.31 -8.09
CA PHE A 195 14.65 -5.01 -8.68
C PHE A 195 13.35 -4.49 -8.08
N ASN A 196 13.37 -3.31 -7.47
CA ASN A 196 12.22 -2.78 -6.75
C ASN A 196 11.79 -1.45 -7.39
N ALA A 197 10.60 -1.44 -7.98
CA ALA A 197 9.97 -0.22 -8.46
C ALA A 197 8.92 0.22 -7.44
N ILE A 198 8.85 1.51 -7.17
CA ILE A 198 7.94 2.15 -6.20
C ILE A 198 7.10 3.17 -6.95
N LEU A 199 5.79 2.97 -6.94
CA LEU A 199 4.85 3.66 -7.80
C LEU A 199 3.71 4.26 -6.99
N ASN A 200 3.23 5.41 -7.44
CA ASN A 200 1.97 5.96 -6.95
C ASN A 200 0.79 5.17 -7.49
N VAL A 201 -0.19 4.99 -6.62
CA VAL A 201 -1.46 4.38 -6.93
C VAL A 201 -2.53 5.46 -6.99
N GLU A 202 -2.97 5.76 -8.20
CA GLU A 202 -4.01 6.74 -8.46
C GLU A 202 -5.40 6.12 -8.31
N LYS A 203 -6.37 6.96 -7.92
CA LYS A 203 -7.78 6.57 -7.86
C LYS A 203 -8.32 6.37 -9.27
N GLY A 204 -8.85 5.19 -9.58
CA GLY A 204 -9.33 4.92 -10.94
C GLY A 204 -10.40 3.84 -11.11
N PHE A 205 -11.23 3.58 -10.10
CA PHE A 205 -12.41 2.69 -10.24
C PHE A 205 -13.26 3.12 -11.48
N GLU A 206 -13.74 2.26 -12.40
CA GLU A 206 -14.26 0.88 -12.33
C GLU A 206 -13.70 -0.13 -13.37
N ARG A 207 -13.94 -1.43 -13.10
CA ARG A 207 -14.73 -2.28 -14.03
C ARG A 207 -15.82 -3.04 -13.25
N VAL A 208 -17.08 -2.68 -13.49
CA VAL A 208 -18.24 -3.55 -13.23
C VAL A 208 -18.45 -4.40 -14.49
N SER A 209 -18.36 -5.71 -14.35
CA SER A 209 -19.03 -6.63 -15.25
C SER A 209 -19.11 -8.00 -14.58
N GLU A 210 -20.32 -8.26 -14.07
CA GLU A 210 -21.00 -9.52 -13.70
C GLU A 210 -20.22 -10.63 -13.00
#